data_AF-W1DHJ9-F1
#
_entry.id   AF-W1DHJ9-F1
#
_cell.length_a   1.000
_cell.length_b   1.000
_cell.length_c   1.000
_cell.angle_alpha   90.00
_cell.angle_beta   90.00
_cell.angle_gamma   90.00
#
_symmetry.space_group_name_H-M   'P 1'
#
loop_
_entity.id
_entity.type
_entity.pdbx_description
1 polymer ?
#
loop_
_entity_poly.entity_id
_entity_poly.type
_entity_poly.pdbx_seq_one_letter_code
_entity_poly.pdbx_strand_id
1 'polypeptide(L)'
;MAVALGLLSWAGFLGCTAYFACPQGGLKGLAISSCTVMSGVAWALVIIHGSALAPQVQILSYMMTGVVAFLMCIQARRTLLSFVPGTFIGACATFAADGDWRLVIPSLALGLVFGYAMKNSGLWLAARADKHKSFANDNA
;
A
#
# COMPACT_ATOMS: atom_id res chain seq x y z
N MET A 1 15.98 -14.68 -2.19
CA MET A 1 14.78 -15.10 -1.42
C MET A 1 13.46 -14.79 -2.11
N ALA A 2 13.24 -13.64 -2.76
CA ALA A 2 11.95 -13.35 -3.42
C ALA A 2 11.61 -14.29 -4.60
N VAL A 3 12.61 -14.71 -5.38
CA VAL A 3 12.46 -15.69 -6.46
C VAL A 3 12.20 -17.12 -5.96
N ALA A 4 12.56 -17.44 -4.70
CA ALA A 4 12.39 -18.79 -4.15
C ALA A 4 11.01 -19.03 -3.48
N LEU A 5 10.25 -17.95 -3.22
CA LEU A 5 8.96 -18.00 -2.51
C LEU A 5 7.76 -17.72 -3.42
N GLY A 6 7.98 -17.42 -4.72
CA GLY A 6 6.90 -17.09 -5.64
C GLY A 6 6.16 -15.80 -5.28
N LEU A 7 6.78 -14.89 -4.52
CA LEU A 7 6.17 -13.60 -4.16
C LEU A 7 6.74 -12.47 -5.03
N LEU A 8 5.85 -11.58 -5.44
CA LEU A 8 6.18 -10.41 -6.26
C LEU A 8 7.02 -9.44 -5.42
N SER A 9 8.35 -9.49 -5.57
CA SER A 9 9.30 -8.61 -4.88
C SER A 9 8.93 -7.13 -5.00
N TRP A 10 8.43 -6.75 -6.17
CA TRP A 10 7.96 -5.40 -6.47
C TRP A 10 6.66 -5.05 -5.71
N ALA A 11 5.73 -6.00 -5.51
CA ALA A 11 4.51 -5.77 -4.73
C ALA A 11 4.81 -5.58 -3.23
N GLY A 12 5.81 -6.30 -2.71
CA GLY A 12 6.34 -6.08 -1.36
C GLY A 12 6.93 -4.67 -1.20
N PHE A 13 7.73 -4.21 -2.17
CA PHE A 13 8.29 -2.86 -2.16
C PHE A 13 7.22 -1.77 -2.23
N LEU A 14 6.18 -1.98 -3.05
CA LEU A 14 5.01 -1.11 -3.11
C LEU A 14 4.26 -1.06 -1.78
N GLY A 15 4.11 -2.21 -1.09
CA GLY A 15 3.53 -2.29 0.26
C GLY A 15 4.33 -1.52 1.30
N CYS A 16 5.66 -1.67 1.31
CA CYS A 16 6.55 -0.87 2.18
C CYS A 16 6.38 0.63 1.90
N THR A 17 6.34 1.00 0.62
CA THR A 17 6.18 2.39 0.18
C THR A 17 4.84 2.98 0.60
N ALA A 18 3.75 2.20 0.48
CA ALA A 18 2.42 2.61 0.94
C ALA A 18 2.41 2.88 2.45
N TYR A 19 3.10 2.05 3.24
CA TYR A 19 3.22 2.26 4.67
C TYR A 19 4.04 3.51 5.03
N PHE A 20 5.16 3.75 4.34
CA PHE A 20 5.99 4.94 4.59
C PHE A 20 5.33 6.24 4.16
N ALA A 21 4.59 6.21 3.05
CA ALA A 21 3.90 7.39 2.54
C ALA A 21 2.65 7.75 3.38
N CYS A 22 2.17 6.83 4.23
CA CYS A 22 1.06 7.11 5.14
C CYS A 22 1.48 8.17 6.20
N PRO A 23 0.80 9.33 6.28
CA PRO A 23 1.17 10.41 7.21
C PRO A 23 0.94 10.03 8.67
N GLN A 24 0.10 9.02 8.94
CA GLN A 24 -0.08 8.48 10.28
C GLN A 24 0.98 7.42 10.58
N GLY A 25 1.72 7.60 11.69
CA GLY A 25 2.70 6.64 12.18
C GLY A 25 2.10 5.50 13.01
N GLY A 26 2.89 4.44 13.18
CA GLY A 26 2.57 3.33 14.08
C GLY A 26 1.46 2.40 13.56
N LEU A 27 0.82 1.69 14.49
CA LEU A 27 -0.16 0.65 14.17
C LEU A 27 -1.42 1.20 13.48
N LYS A 28 -1.79 2.46 13.78
CA LYS A 28 -2.89 3.17 13.11
C LYS A 28 -2.58 3.40 11.62
N GLY A 29 -1.34 3.80 11.31
CA GLY A 29 -0.87 3.93 9.93
C GLY A 29 -0.88 2.60 9.18
N LEU A 30 -0.54 1.50 9.86
CA LEU A 30 -0.58 0.16 9.27
C LEU A 30 -2.01 -0.27 8.91
N ALA A 31 -2.96 -0.07 9.83
CA ALA A 31 -4.36 -0.40 9.59
C ALA A 31 -4.96 0.44 8.46
N ILE A 32 -4.66 1.74 8.43
CA ILE A 32 -5.14 2.66 7.38
C ILE A 32 -4.55 2.28 6.02
N SER A 33 -3.23 2.11 5.93
CA SER A 33 -2.57 1.74 4.68
C SER A 33 -2.98 0.35 4.18
N SER A 34 -3.20 -0.62 5.08
CA SER A 34 -3.75 -1.92 4.71
C SER A 34 -5.18 -1.80 4.15
N CYS A 35 -6.07 -1.07 4.82
CA CYS A 35 -7.44 -0.88 4.34
C CYS A 35 -7.51 -0.13 3.00
N THR A 36 -6.67 0.87 2.77
CA THR A 36 -6.65 1.61 1.50
C THR A 36 -6.04 0.80 0.36
N VAL A 37 -4.95 0.06 0.61
CA VAL A 37 -4.37 -0.83 -0.38
C VAL A 37 -5.35 -1.94 -0.75
N MET A 38 -6.05 -2.55 0.23
CA MET A 38 -7.06 -3.58 -0.05
C MET A 38 -8.27 -3.03 -0.81
N SER A 39 -8.73 -1.81 -0.52
CA SER A 39 -9.80 -1.21 -1.30
C SER A 39 -9.36 -0.98 -2.75
N GLY A 40 -8.11 -0.58 -2.98
CA GLY A 40 -7.50 -0.49 -4.31
C GLY A 40 -7.50 -1.81 -5.09
N VAL A 41 -7.10 -2.90 -4.42
CA VAL A 41 -7.15 -4.26 -5.00
C VAL A 41 -8.58 -4.65 -5.37
N ALA A 42 -9.55 -4.40 -4.48
CA ALA A 42 -10.95 -4.71 -4.74
C ALA A 42 -11.49 -3.96 -5.97
N TRP A 43 -11.19 -2.67 -6.09
CA TRP A 43 -11.59 -1.87 -7.24
C TRP A 43 -10.93 -2.30 -8.55
N ALA A 44 -9.64 -2.67 -8.53
CA ALA A 44 -8.97 -3.21 -9.71
C ALA A 44 -9.56 -4.55 -10.14
N LEU A 45 -9.92 -5.42 -9.19
CA LEU A 45 -10.62 -6.67 -9.50
C LEU A 45 -11.98 -6.43 -10.13
N VAL A 46 -12.74 -5.44 -9.64
CA VAL A 46 -14.02 -5.04 -10.25
C VAL A 46 -13.81 -4.57 -11.70
N ILE A 47 -12.74 -3.83 -11.99
CA ILE A 47 -12.41 -3.40 -13.36
C ILE A 47 -12.04 -4.59 -14.26
N ILE A 48 -11.17 -5.49 -13.78
CA ILE A 48 -10.72 -6.67 -14.54
C ILE A 48 -11.88 -7.65 -14.81
N HIS A 49 -12.70 -7.94 -13.80
CA HIS A 49 -13.88 -8.81 -13.97
C HIS A 49 -14.98 -8.12 -14.78
N GLY A 50 -15.13 -6.80 -14.64
CA GLY A 50 -16.08 -6.00 -15.42
C GLY A 50 -15.72 -5.93 -16.89
N SER A 51 -14.42 -5.84 -17.24
CA SER A 51 -13.97 -5.83 -18.63
C SER A 51 -14.13 -7.20 -19.31
N ALA A 52 -13.99 -8.30 -18.56
CA ALA A 52 -14.19 -9.65 -19.06
C ALA A 52 -15.63 -9.91 -19.57
N LEU A 53 -16.64 -9.17 -19.08
CA LEU A 53 -18.02 -9.27 -19.55
C LEU A 53 -18.31 -8.52 -20.86
N ALA A 54 -17.44 -7.60 -21.30
CA ALA A 54 -17.64 -6.77 -22.50
C ALA A 54 -16.32 -6.57 -23.28
N PRO A 55 -15.78 -7.62 -23.92
CA PRO A 55 -14.47 -7.59 -24.58
C PRO A 55 -14.37 -6.64 -25.79
N GLN A 56 -15.50 -6.22 -26.39
CA GLN A 56 -15.51 -5.37 -27.58
C GLN A 56 -15.25 -3.86 -27.35
N VAL A 57 -15.01 -3.39 -26.11
CA VAL A 57 -14.89 -1.95 -25.83
C VAL A 57 -13.72 -1.65 -24.88
N GLN A 58 -12.48 -1.72 -25.38
CA GLN A 58 -11.29 -1.26 -24.63
C GLN A 58 -11.40 0.20 -24.13
N ILE A 59 -12.13 1.06 -24.86
CA ILE A 59 -12.47 2.42 -24.43
C ILE A 59 -13.34 2.44 -23.17
N LEU A 60 -14.21 1.45 -22.98
CA LEU A 60 -15.04 1.34 -21.79
C LEU A 60 -14.22 0.98 -20.55
N SER A 61 -13.18 0.14 -20.67
CA SER A 61 -12.26 -0.15 -19.55
C SER A 61 -11.45 1.08 -19.13
N TYR A 62 -11.04 1.94 -20.06
CA TYR A 62 -10.38 3.21 -19.73
C TYR A 62 -11.33 4.20 -19.04
N MET A 63 -12.57 4.33 -19.54
CA MET A 63 -13.62 5.14 -18.91
C MET A 63 -13.96 4.61 -17.51
N MET A 64 -14.09 3.29 -17.35
CA MET A 64 -14.31 2.63 -16.05
C MET A 64 -13.17 2.91 -15.07
N THR A 65 -11.91 2.86 -15.52
CA THR A 65 -10.75 3.17 -14.67
C THR A 65 -10.76 4.63 -14.22
N GLY A 66 -11.13 5.56 -15.11
CA GLY A 66 -11.32 6.98 -14.77
C GLY A 66 -12.46 7.23 -13.79
N VAL A 67 -13.61 6.58 -13.98
CA VAL A 67 -14.76 6.65 -13.05
C VAL A 67 -14.40 6.05 -11.69
N VAL A 68 -13.73 4.91 -11.67
CA VAL A 68 -13.27 4.26 -10.43
C VAL A 68 -12.26 5.14 -9.71
N ALA A 69 -11.31 5.78 -10.40
CA ALA A 69 -10.40 6.75 -9.78
C ALA A 69 -11.17 7.94 -9.16
N PHE A 70 -12.23 8.41 -9.83
CA PHE A 70 -13.11 9.44 -9.29
C PHE A 70 -13.89 8.97 -8.05
N LEU A 71 -14.42 7.74 -8.08
CA LEU A 71 -15.11 7.12 -6.95
C LEU A 71 -14.14 6.87 -5.78
N MET A 72 -12.90 6.48 -6.05
CA MET A 72 -11.85 6.33 -5.04
C MET A 72 -11.56 7.68 -4.35
N CYS A 73 -11.48 8.77 -5.11
CA CYS A 73 -11.32 10.13 -4.58
C CYS A 73 -12.54 10.56 -3.73
N ILE A 74 -13.77 10.19 -4.14
CA ILE A 74 -14.99 10.45 -3.37
C ILE A 74 -15.06 9.62 -2.08
N GLN A 75 -14.66 8.35 -2.13
CA GLN A 75 -14.63 7.48 -0.95
C GLN A 75 -13.54 7.86 0.05
N ALA A 76 -12.45 8.45 -0.43
CA ALA A 76 -11.37 8.96 0.41
C ALA A 76 -11.78 10.16 1.30
N ARG A 77 -12.98 10.73 1.11
CA ARG A 77 -13.53 11.78 1.99
C ARG A 77 -13.86 11.30 3.40
N ARG A 78 -13.86 9.99 3.67
CA ARG A 78 -13.92 9.42 5.03
C ARG A 78 -12.51 9.43 5.65
N THR A 79 -12.35 10.00 6.85
CA THR A 79 -11.06 10.22 7.55
C THR A 79 -10.15 8.98 7.70
N LEU A 80 -10.68 7.76 7.61
CA LEU A 80 -9.90 6.50 7.61
C LEU A 80 -9.33 6.08 6.24
N LEU A 81 -9.84 6.63 5.13
CA LEU A 81 -9.40 6.35 3.75
C LEU A 81 -8.72 7.57 3.10
N SER A 82 -8.38 8.61 3.87
CA SER A 82 -7.70 9.82 3.36
C SER A 82 -6.34 9.53 2.70
N PHE A 83 -5.85 8.29 2.78
CA PHE A 83 -4.65 7.84 2.10
C PHE A 83 -4.97 7.32 0.69
N VAL A 84 -5.39 8.24 -0.17
CA VAL A 84 -5.59 8.06 -1.62
C VAL A 84 -4.41 7.33 -2.31
N PRO A 85 -3.13 7.63 -2.00
CA PRO A 85 -2.01 6.95 -2.64
C PRO A 85 -1.99 5.44 -2.40
N GLY A 86 -2.46 4.97 -1.24
CA GLY A 86 -2.52 3.54 -0.93
C GLY A 86 -3.49 2.79 -1.84
N THR A 87 -4.65 3.39 -2.13
CA THR A 87 -5.66 2.83 -3.04
C THR A 87 -5.12 2.71 -4.48
N PHE A 88 -4.41 3.73 -4.96
CA PHE A 88 -3.75 3.67 -6.27
C PHE A 88 -2.65 2.61 -6.30
N ILE A 89 -1.84 2.50 -5.26
CA ILE A 89 -0.79 1.47 -5.17
C ILE A 89 -1.41 0.06 -5.23
N GLY A 90 -2.49 -0.20 -4.49
CA GLY A 90 -3.18 -1.50 -4.52
C GLY A 90 -3.80 -1.82 -5.88
N ALA A 91 -4.40 -0.81 -6.53
CA ALA A 91 -4.98 -0.98 -7.85
C ALA A 91 -3.91 -1.25 -8.92
N CYS A 92 -2.85 -0.43 -8.97
CA CYS A 92 -1.72 -0.61 -9.87
C CYS A 92 -1.02 -1.95 -9.66
N ALA A 93 -0.87 -2.40 -8.40
CA ALA A 93 -0.29 -3.70 -8.10
C ALA A 93 -1.17 -4.86 -8.58
N THR A 94 -2.49 -4.71 -8.53
CA THR A 94 -3.40 -5.74 -9.03
C THR A 94 -3.40 -5.80 -10.56
N PHE A 95 -3.36 -4.65 -11.24
CA PHE A 95 -3.23 -4.58 -12.70
C PHE A 95 -1.90 -5.12 -13.19
N ALA A 96 -0.79 -4.79 -12.52
CA ALA A 96 0.55 -5.28 -12.88
C ALA A 96 0.73 -6.79 -12.65
N ALA A 97 -0.12 -7.40 -11.81
CA ALA A 97 -0.16 -8.84 -11.60
C ALA A 97 -1.28 -9.53 -12.41
N ASP A 98 -1.83 -8.86 -13.42
CA ASP A 98 -2.89 -9.40 -14.29
C ASP A 98 -4.15 -9.88 -13.53
N GLY A 99 -4.43 -9.25 -12.37
CA GLY A 99 -5.57 -9.64 -11.53
C GLY A 99 -5.31 -10.82 -10.59
N ASP A 100 -4.07 -11.31 -10.46
CA ASP A 100 -3.71 -12.36 -9.48
C ASP A 100 -3.67 -11.82 -8.04
N TRP A 101 -4.86 -11.51 -7.52
CA TRP A 101 -5.06 -10.99 -6.17
C TRP A 101 -4.59 -11.95 -5.08
N ARG A 102 -4.56 -13.26 -5.36
CA ARG A 102 -4.10 -14.28 -4.42
C ARG A 102 -2.62 -14.14 -4.11
N LEU A 103 -1.84 -13.64 -5.05
CA LEU A 103 -0.41 -13.37 -4.87
C LEU A 103 -0.15 -11.92 -4.43
N VAL A 104 -0.93 -10.98 -4.95
CA VAL A 104 -0.78 -9.53 -4.68
C VAL A 104 -1.09 -9.18 -3.23
N ILE A 105 -2.19 -9.69 -2.67
CA ILE A 105 -2.59 -9.41 -1.28
C ILE A 105 -1.53 -9.84 -0.27
N PRO A 106 -1.04 -11.11 -0.25
CA PRO A 106 -0.03 -11.51 0.71
C PRO A 106 1.31 -10.80 0.49
N SER A 107 1.67 -10.49 -0.77
CA SER A 107 2.88 -9.73 -1.07
C SER A 107 2.83 -8.30 -0.52
N LEU A 108 1.70 -7.60 -0.73
CA LEU A 108 1.47 -6.26 -0.18
C LEU A 108 1.43 -6.29 1.35
N ALA A 109 0.73 -7.27 1.95
CA ALA A 109 0.63 -7.42 3.39
C ALA A 109 1.99 -7.64 4.05
N LEU A 110 2.83 -8.50 3.46
CA LEU A 110 4.20 -8.70 3.95
C LEU A 110 5.04 -7.43 3.81
N GLY A 111 4.91 -6.70 2.70
CA GLY A 111 5.56 -5.39 2.52
C GLY A 111 5.13 -4.37 3.58
N LEU A 112 3.84 -4.29 3.88
CA LEU A 112 3.27 -3.44 4.94
C LEU A 112 3.85 -3.79 6.32
N VAL A 113 3.91 -5.08 6.67
CA VAL A 113 4.49 -5.56 7.94
C VAL A 113 5.98 -5.26 8.02
N PHE A 114 6.72 -5.48 6.93
CA PHE A 114 8.14 -5.14 6.85
C PHE A 114 8.38 -3.64 6.99
N GLY A 115 7.59 -2.80 6.32
CA GLY A 115 7.64 -1.34 6.45
C GLY A 115 7.37 -0.88 7.88
N TYR A 116 6.39 -1.50 8.56
CA TYR A 116 6.13 -1.27 9.97
C TYR A 116 7.32 -1.61 10.85
N ALA A 117 7.91 -2.80 10.67
CA ALA A 117 9.08 -3.25 11.42
C ALA A 117 10.28 -2.31 11.23
N MET A 118 10.56 -1.90 9.98
CA MET A 118 11.64 -0.97 9.65
C MET A 118 11.45 0.42 10.28
N LYS A 119 10.23 0.95 10.27
CA LYS A 119 9.94 2.25 10.88
C LYS A 119 10.07 2.19 12.40
N ASN A 120 9.58 1.11 13.01
CA ASN A 120 9.61 0.94 14.46
C ASN A 120 11.05 0.72 14.98
N SER A 121 11.87 -0.05 14.26
CA SER A 121 13.29 -0.23 14.58
C SER A 121 14.08 1.08 14.39
N GLY A 122 13.78 1.85 13.34
CA GLY A 122 14.39 3.16 13.09
C GLY A 122 14.08 4.17 14.21
N LEU A 123 12.83 4.28 14.63
CA LEU A 123 12.43 5.14 15.77
C LEU A 123 13.10 4.71 17.07
N TRP A 124 13.22 3.39 17.30
CA TRP A 124 13.88 2.85 18.49
C TRP A 124 15.39 3.13 18.50
N LEU A 125 16.07 3.02 17.35
CA LEU A 125 17.48 3.39 17.20
C LEU A 125 17.69 4.91 17.37
N ALA A 126 16.81 5.74 16.80
CA ALA A 126 16.85 7.19 16.96
C ALA A 126 16.69 7.60 18.43
N ALA A 127 15.74 7.00 19.15
CA ALA A 127 15.55 7.25 20.58
C ALA A 127 16.78 6.84 21.43
N ARG A 128 17.54 5.82 21.00
CA ARG A 128 18.81 5.44 21.64
C ARG A 128 19.95 6.40 21.30
N ALA A 129 20.03 6.87 20.06
CA ALA A 129 21.04 7.83 19.62
C ALA A 129 20.88 9.19 20.34
N ASP A 130 19.66 9.68 20.50
CA ASP A 130 19.38 10.92 21.24
C ASP A 130 19.73 10.77 22.72
N LYS A 131 19.44 9.62 23.34
CA LYS A 131 19.80 9.36 24.74
C LYS A 131 21.32 9.36 24.94
N HIS A 132 22.09 8.86 23.97
CA HIS A 132 23.56 8.86 24.01
C HIS A 132 24.16 10.26 23.77
N LYS A 133 23.53 11.10 22.93
CA LYS A 133 23.91 12.52 22.77
C LYS A 133 23.65 13.34 24.02
N SER A 134 22.52 13.14 24.70
CA SER A 134 22.20 13.82 25.96
C SER A 134 23.21 13.46 27.06
N PHE A 135 23.58 12.19 27.18
CA PHE A 135 24.60 11.75 28.15
C PHE A 135 26.00 12.31 27.85
N ALA A 136 26.35 12.54 26.57
CA ALA A 136 27.63 13.14 26.22
C ALA A 136 27.68 14.65 26.50
N ASN A 137 26.53 15.34 26.49
CA ASN A 137 26.44 16.78 26.73
C ASN A 137 26.29 17.16 28.22
N ASP A 138 25.78 16.27 29.07
CA ASP A 138 25.77 16.44 30.54
C ASP A 138 27.16 16.21 31.20
N ASN A 139 28.10 15.63 30.45
CA ASN A 139 29.46 15.31 30.92
C ASN A 139 30.54 16.28 30.38
N ALA A 140 30.13 17.43 29.83
CA ALA A 140 31.00 18.50 29.33
C ALA A 140 30.71 19.80 30.09
#